data_AF-A0A061N5P2-F1
#
_entry.id   AF-A0A061N5P2-F1
#
_cell.length_a   1.000
_cell.length_b   1.000
_cell.length_c   1.000
_cell.angle_alpha   90.00
_cell.angle_beta   90.00
_cell.angle_gamma   90.00
#
_symmetry.space_group_name_H-M   'P 1'
#
loop_
_entity.id
_entity.type
_entity.pdbx_description
1 polymer ?
#
loop_
_entity_poly.entity_id
_entity_poly.type
_entity_poly.pdbx_seq_one_letter_code
_entity_poly.pdbx_strand_id
1 'polypeptide(L)'
;MIRIHKEQFEPFQILLNELELPAKESLAVLLRDFGFKRKHLVKCHNTLLRQLLHAQEEHQFSGVNFLFFQKDGNSIVIQHRYERILHQVGEDYVYDRFECTSDTNQRQVVTYTNMQQPSK
;
A
#
# COMPACT_ATOMS: atom_id res chain seq x y z
N MET A 1 18.13 -13.71 24.86
CA MET A 1 16.69 -13.39 24.71
C MET A 1 16.59 -12.29 23.66
N ILE A 2 16.26 -12.64 22.42
CA ILE A 2 16.14 -11.66 21.33
C ILE A 2 14.83 -10.90 21.56
N ARG A 3 14.92 -9.64 22.00
CA ARG A 3 13.75 -8.74 22.04
C ARG A 3 13.48 -8.28 20.61
N ILE A 4 12.64 -9.05 19.92
CA ILE A 4 12.17 -8.70 18.58
C ILE A 4 11.33 -7.41 18.73
N HIS A 5 11.80 -6.31 18.14
CA HIS A 5 11.14 -5.00 18.20
C HIS A 5 9.77 -5.09 17.51
N LYS A 6 8.68 -4.89 18.26
CA LYS A 6 7.28 -4.94 17.78
C LYS A 6 7.02 -4.11 16.52
N GLU A 7 7.77 -3.02 16.33
CA GLU A 7 7.64 -2.10 15.19
C GLU A 7 7.92 -2.75 13.83
N GLN A 8 8.73 -3.82 13.77
CA GLN A 8 9.00 -4.56 12.53
C GLN A 8 7.79 -5.39 12.06
N PHE A 9 6.78 -5.56 12.91
CA PHE A 9 5.55 -6.29 12.61
C PHE A 9 4.33 -5.39 12.48
N GLU A 10 4.51 -4.06 12.51
CA GLU A 10 3.42 -3.11 12.28
C GLU A 10 2.97 -3.17 10.81
N PRO A 11 1.73 -3.59 10.51
CA PRO A 11 1.31 -3.85 9.12
C PRO A 11 1.48 -2.66 8.18
N PHE A 12 1.36 -1.44 8.70
CA PHE A 12 1.58 -0.21 7.94
C PHE A 12 3.06 0.02 7.62
N GLN A 13 3.97 -0.29 8.54
CA GLN A 13 5.40 -0.17 8.27
C GLN A 13 5.84 -1.19 7.22
N ILE A 14 5.30 -2.40 7.30
CA ILE A 14 5.53 -3.45 6.29
C ILE A 14 5.03 -2.98 4.93
N LEU A 15 3.79 -2.46 4.84
CA LEU A 15 3.28 -1.87 3.61
C LEU A 15 4.22 -0.80 3.05
N LEU A 16 4.69 0.13 3.89
CA LEU A 16 5.62 1.16 3.45
C LEU A 16 6.96 0.60 2.97
N ASN A 17 7.38 -0.57 3.46
CA ASN A 17 8.60 -1.21 2.98
C ASN A 17 8.38 -1.92 1.63
N GLU A 18 7.17 -2.39 1.35
CA GLU A 18 6.76 -3.05 0.09
C GLU A 18 6.56 -2.07 -1.08
N LEU A 19 6.31 -0.79 -0.78
CA LEU A 19 6.12 0.24 -1.79
C LEU A 19 7.46 0.74 -2.34
N GLU A 20 7.50 1.06 -3.63
CA GLU A 20 8.57 1.86 -4.19
C GLU A 20 8.45 3.33 -3.73
N LEU A 21 9.56 4.09 -3.81
CA LEU A 21 9.60 5.46 -3.31
C LEU A 21 8.50 6.37 -3.92
N PRO A 22 8.25 6.37 -5.25
CA PRO A 22 7.18 7.20 -5.83
C PRO A 22 5.77 6.80 -5.36
N ALA A 23 5.54 5.52 -5.08
CA ALA A 23 4.28 5.05 -4.51
C ALA A 23 4.12 5.50 -3.05
N LYS A 24 5.20 5.51 -2.24
CA LYS A 24 5.19 6.07 -0.88
C LYS A 24 4.86 7.55 -0.89
N GLU A 25 5.46 8.31 -1.80
CA GLU A 25 5.20 9.73 -1.97
C GLU A 25 3.76 9.98 -2.38
N SER A 26 3.23 9.19 -3.32
CA SER A 26 1.83 9.23 -3.75
C SER A 26 0.85 9.01 -2.57
N LEU A 27 1.12 8.01 -1.73
CA LEU A 27 0.32 7.76 -0.52
C LEU A 27 0.45 8.92 0.48
N ALA A 28 1.64 9.49 0.66
CA ALA A 28 1.85 10.62 1.56
C ALA A 28 1.12 11.89 1.08
N VAL A 29 1.13 12.17 -0.22
CA VAL A 29 0.37 13.25 -0.86
C VAL A 29 -1.13 13.02 -0.63
N LEU A 30 -1.63 11.82 -0.91
CA LEU A 30 -3.03 11.47 -0.72
C LEU A 30 -3.49 11.68 0.72
N LEU A 31 -2.69 11.26 1.70
CA LEU A 31 -3.00 11.50 3.11
C LEU A 31 -3.03 12.99 3.46
N ARG A 32 -2.06 13.76 2.95
CA ARG A 32 -1.98 15.19 3.17
C ARG A 32 -3.17 15.93 2.57
N ASP A 33 -3.59 15.57 1.37
CA ASP A 33 -4.69 16.23 0.64
C ASP A 33 -6.03 16.04 1.38
N PHE A 34 -6.23 14.89 2.04
CA PHE A 34 -7.39 14.63 2.91
C PHE A 34 -7.19 15.12 4.36
N GLY A 35 -6.03 15.71 4.70
CA GLY A 35 -5.74 16.23 6.04
C GLY A 35 -5.43 15.17 7.11
N PHE A 36 -5.02 13.97 6.68
CA PHE A 36 -4.64 12.85 7.53
C PHE A 36 -3.11 12.68 7.64
N LYS A 37 -2.69 11.92 8.66
CA LYS A 37 -1.28 11.60 8.97
C LYS A 37 -1.23 10.17 9.48
N ARG A 38 -0.04 9.56 9.51
CA ARG A 38 0.18 8.20 10.05
C ARG A 38 -0.45 7.99 11.43
N LYS A 39 -0.36 8.98 12.33
CA LYS A 39 -0.93 8.89 13.70
C LYS A 39 -2.45 8.73 13.75
N HIS A 40 -3.16 9.01 12.66
CA HIS A 40 -4.60 8.84 12.55
C HIS A 40 -4.99 7.44 12.02
N LEU A 41 -4.01 6.59 11.70
CA LEU A 41 -4.26 5.22 11.26
C LEU A 41 -4.85 4.42 12.42
N VAL A 42 -6.02 3.83 12.18
CA VAL A 42 -6.70 2.96 13.13
C VAL A 42 -6.45 1.50 12.80
N LYS A 43 -6.39 1.17 11.50
CA LYS A 43 -6.27 -0.22 11.05
C LYS A 43 -5.59 -0.31 9.69
N CYS A 44 -4.71 -1.30 9.53
CA CYS A 44 -4.09 -1.65 8.26
C CYS A 44 -4.22 -3.16 8.03
N HIS A 45 -4.92 -3.54 6.97
CA HIS A 45 -4.96 -4.92 6.48
C HIS A 45 -3.98 -5.06 5.32
N ASN A 46 -2.84 -5.70 5.59
CA ASN A 46 -1.85 -6.05 4.57
C ASN A 46 -2.04 -7.53 4.15
N THR A 47 -2.36 -7.73 2.87
CA THR A 47 -2.57 -9.03 2.23
C THR A 47 -1.31 -9.56 1.55
N LEU A 48 -0.40 -8.67 1.10
CA LEU A 48 0.81 -9.05 0.35
C LEU A 48 1.75 -9.88 1.21
N LEU A 49 2.02 -9.43 2.45
CA LEU A 49 2.83 -10.18 3.39
C LEU A 49 2.33 -11.61 3.59
N ARG A 50 1.01 -11.79 3.67
CA ARG A 50 0.41 -13.12 3.83
C ARG A 50 0.72 -13.99 2.61
N GLN A 51 0.60 -13.44 1.40
CA GLN A 51 0.93 -14.17 0.17
C GLN A 51 2.41 -14.53 0.11
N LEU A 52 3.31 -13.58 0.42
CA LEU A 52 4.76 -13.81 0.44
C LEU A 52 5.19 -14.90 1.45
N LEU A 53 4.54 -14.99 2.61
CA LEU A 53 4.83 -16.03 3.61
C LEU A 53 4.37 -17.43 3.18
N HIS A 54 3.43 -17.53 2.24
CA HIS A 54 2.87 -18.79 1.75
C HIS A 54 3.38 -19.19 0.36
N ALA A 55 4.11 -18.30 -0.31
CA ALA A 55 4.66 -18.55 -1.64
C ALA A 55 5.88 -19.48 -1.55
N GLN A 56 5.70 -20.75 -1.88
CA GLN A 56 6.82 -21.67 -2.09
C GLN A 56 7.46 -21.47 -3.48
N GLU A 57 6.66 -21.17 -4.52
CA GLU A 57 7.13 -21.03 -5.91
C GLU A 57 6.35 -19.96 -6.71
N GLU A 58 5.53 -19.12 -6.05
CA GLU A 58 4.76 -18.08 -6.75
C GLU A 58 5.65 -16.87 -7.09
N HIS A 59 5.59 -16.44 -8.35
CA HIS A 59 6.28 -15.25 -8.86
C HIS A 59 5.33 -14.09 -9.15
N GLN A 60 4.02 -14.27 -8.96
CA GLN A 60 3.01 -13.26 -9.22
C GLN A 60 2.14 -13.06 -8.00
N PHE A 61 1.99 -11.81 -7.58
CA PHE A 61 1.21 -11.43 -6.41
C PHE A 61 0.23 -10.34 -6.80
N SER A 62 -1.00 -10.46 -6.34
CA SER A 62 -1.98 -9.40 -6.49
C SER A 62 -2.97 -9.41 -5.35
N GLY A 63 -3.49 -8.23 -5.01
CA GLY A 63 -4.41 -8.13 -3.91
C GLY A 63 -4.83 -6.72 -3.61
N VAL A 64 -5.54 -6.58 -2.49
CA VAL A 64 -6.03 -5.29 -2.01
C VAL A 64 -5.74 -5.17 -0.53
N ASN A 65 -5.00 -4.13 -0.18
CA ASN A 65 -4.78 -3.70 1.19
C ASN A 65 -5.82 -2.64 1.57
N PHE A 66 -6.21 -2.60 2.83
CA PHE A 66 -7.14 -1.59 3.34
C PHE A 66 -6.50 -0.81 4.48
N LEU A 67 -6.52 0.52 4.37
CA LEU A 67 -6.05 1.44 5.38
C LEU A 67 -7.22 2.28 5.88
N PHE A 68 -7.47 2.26 7.18
CA PHE A 68 -8.54 3.01 7.82
C PHE A 68 -7.93 4.11 8.68
N PHE A 69 -8.31 5.35 8.43
CA PHE A 69 -7.89 6.50 9.23
C PHE A 69 -9.09 7.22 9.83
N GLN A 70 -8.92 7.74 11.04
CA GLN A 70 -9.94 8.52 11.75
C GLN A 70 -9.31 9.73 12.45
N LYS A 71 -9.98 10.89 12.35
CA LYS A 71 -9.54 12.16 12.92
C LYS A 71 -10.74 13.08 13.14
N ASP A 72 -10.95 13.55 14.37
CA ASP A 72 -11.96 14.54 14.74
C ASP A 72 -13.37 14.19 14.22
N GLY A 73 -13.76 12.91 14.30
CA GLY A 73 -15.04 12.40 13.80
C GLY A 73 -15.11 12.15 12.28
N ASN A 74 -14.08 12.56 11.52
CA ASN A 74 -13.97 12.27 10.09
C ASN A 74 -13.17 10.98 9.86
N SER A 75 -13.46 10.32 8.75
CA SER A 75 -12.84 9.06 8.37
C SER A 75 -12.52 8.99 6.88
N ILE A 76 -11.42 8.32 6.57
CA ILE A 76 -11.08 7.92 5.20
C ILE A 76 -10.72 6.44 5.18
N VAL A 77 -11.05 5.81 4.04
CA VAL A 77 -10.61 4.46 3.70
C VAL A 77 -9.75 4.56 2.45
N ILE A 78 -8.53 4.01 2.51
CA ILE A 78 -7.69 3.84 1.32
C ILE A 78 -7.68 2.36 0.96
N GLN A 79 -8.17 2.06 -0.23
CA GLN A 79 -8.00 0.77 -0.89
C GLN A 79 -6.73 0.83 -1.73
N HIS A 80 -5.75 0.02 -1.38
CA HIS A 80 -4.50 -0.08 -2.13
C HIS A 80 -4.50 -1.41 -2.89
N ARG A 81 -4.82 -1.36 -4.19
CA ARG A 81 -4.68 -2.51 -5.09
C ARG A 81 -3.24 -2.57 -5.58
N TYR A 82 -2.63 -3.75 -5.50
CA TYR A 82 -1.28 -3.98 -5.98
C TYR A 82 -1.23 -5.17 -6.92
N GLU A 83 -0.28 -5.12 -7.85
CA GLU A 83 0.16 -6.25 -8.65
C GLU A 83 1.70 -6.27 -8.65
N ARG A 84 2.27 -7.46 -8.54
CA ARG A 84 3.71 -7.72 -8.59
C ARG A 84 3.96 -8.92 -9.50
N ILE A 85 4.94 -8.81 -10.39
CA ILE A 85 5.49 -9.97 -11.10
C ILE A 85 7.00 -9.94 -10.89
N LEU A 86 7.51 -10.94 -10.17
CA LEU A 86 8.91 -11.09 -9.86
C LEU A 86 9.61 -11.82 -11.00
N HIS A 87 10.61 -11.20 -11.61
CA HIS A 87 11.38 -11.80 -12.69
C HIS A 87 12.72 -12.31 -12.17
N GLN A 88 13.12 -13.52 -12.57
CA GLN A 88 14.46 -14.03 -12.24
C GLN A 88 15.57 -13.23 -12.95
N VAL A 89 15.24 -12.65 -14.11
CA VAL A 89 16.13 -11.83 -14.93
C VAL A 89 15.33 -10.66 -15.48
N GLY A 90 15.77 -9.43 -15.22
CA GLY A 90 15.07 -8.19 -15.62
C GLY A 90 14.50 -7.43 -14.43
N GLU A 91 13.77 -6.34 -14.71
CA GLU A 91 13.08 -5.57 -13.68
C GLU A 91 11.75 -6.22 -13.31
N ASP A 92 11.40 -6.22 -12.03
CA ASP A 92 10.11 -6.67 -11.55
C ASP A 92 8.99 -5.76 -12.06
N TYR A 93 7.82 -6.32 -12.34
CA TYR A 93 6.64 -5.51 -12.60
C TYR A 93 6.03 -5.04 -11.28
N VAL A 94 5.85 -3.73 -11.13
CA VAL A 94 5.20 -3.10 -9.98
C VAL A 94 4.04 -2.24 -10.46
N TYR A 95 2.88 -2.47 -9.88
CA TYR A 95 1.69 -1.64 -10.05
C TYR A 95 1.03 -1.41 -8.69
N ASP A 96 0.73 -0.15 -8.38
CA ASP A 96 0.04 0.27 -7.17
C ASP A 96 -1.08 1.26 -7.53
N ARG A 97 -2.29 1.01 -7.03
CA ARG A 97 -3.43 1.92 -7.16
C ARG A 97 -4.01 2.20 -5.78
N PHE A 98 -3.88 3.44 -5.35
CA PHE A 98 -4.48 3.96 -4.13
C PHE A 98 -5.80 4.65 -4.47
N GLU A 99 -6.88 4.16 -3.88
CA GLU A 99 -8.19 4.80 -3.95
C GLU A 99 -8.60 5.24 -2.54
N CYS A 100 -8.64 6.54 -2.31
CA CYS A 100 -9.10 7.15 -1.07
C CYS A 100 -10.58 7.53 -1.22
N THR A 101 -11.39 7.17 -0.22
CA THR A 101 -12.78 7.62 -0.08
C THR A 101 -12.97 8.19 1.33
N SER A 102 -13.50 9.41 1.43
CA SER A 102 -13.94 9.99 2.70
C SER A 102 -15.42 9.70 2.97
N ASP A 103 -15.81 9.83 4.24
CA ASP A 103 -17.21 9.87 4.67
C ASP A 103 -18.00 11.06 4.09
N THR A 104 -17.33 12.12 3.66
CA THR A 104 -17.90 13.26 2.94
C THR A 104 -18.04 13.02 1.42
N ASN A 105 -17.93 11.77 0.96
CA ASN A 105 -17.99 11.36 -0.45
C ASN A 105 -16.91 11.97 -1.36
N GLN A 106 -15.82 12.49 -0.80
CA GLN A 106 -14.65 12.88 -1.59
C GLN A 106 -13.88 11.62 -1.97
N ARG A 107 -13.52 11.50 -3.25
CA ARG A 107 -12.77 10.35 -3.77
C ARG A 107 -11.60 10.82 -4.61
N GLN A 108 -10.44 10.20 -4.38
CA GLN A 108 -9.23 10.44 -5.16
C GLN A 108 -8.56 9.11 -5.47
N VAL A 109 -8.05 8.99 -6.68
CA VAL A 109 -7.34 7.80 -7.15
C VAL A 109 -5.96 8.23 -7.61
N VAL A 110 -4.93 7.54 -7.12
CA VAL A 110 -3.55 7.72 -7.56
C VAL A 110 -3.00 6.36 -7.96
N THR A 111 -2.31 6.31 -9.11
CA THR A 111 -1.74 5.07 -9.64
C THR A 111 -0.26 5.27 -9.88
N TYR A 112 0.51 4.23 -9.60
CA TYR A 112 1.93 4.13 -9.86
C TYR A 112 2.21 2.82 -10.60
N THR A 113 3.11 2.86 -11.57
CA THR A 113 3.70 1.67 -12.17
C THR A 113 5.14 1.97 -12.59
N ASN A 114 6.03 1.00 -12.42
CA ASN A 114 7.44 1.13 -12.80
C ASN A 114 7.70 0.80 -14.28
N MET A 115 6.76 0.14 -14.95
CA MET A 115 6.81 -0.09 -16.38
C MET A 115 5.97 0.94 -17.13
N GLN A 116 6.57 1.60 -18.12
CA GLN A 116 5.78 2.38 -19.07
C GLN A 116 4.85 1.43 -19.82
N GLN A 117 3.56 1.78 -19.92
CA GLN A 117 2.67 1.11 -20.87
C GLN A 117 3.38 1.10 -22.24
N PRO A 118 3.57 -0.06 -22.89
CA PRO A 118 4.05 -0.04 -24.26
C PRO A 118 3.05 0.78 -25.06
N SER A 119 3.53 1.86 -25.67
CA SER A 119 2.80 2.64 -26.65
C SER A 119 2.16 1.66 -27.64
N LYS A 120 0.82 1.66 -27.69
CA LYS A 120 0.09 0.92 -28.73
C LYS A 120 0.41 1.47 -30.11
#